data_AF-A0A960T4Z2-F1
#
_entry.id   AF-A0A960T4Z2-F1
#
_cell.length_a   1.000
_cell.length_b   1.000
_cell.length_c   1.000
_cell.angle_alpha   90.00
_cell.angle_beta   90.00
_cell.angle_gamma   90.00
#
_symmetry.space_group_name_H-M   'P 1'
#
loop_
_entity.id
_entity.type
_entity.pdbx_description
1 polymer ?
#
loop_
_entity_poly.entity_id
_entity_poly.type
_entity_poly.pdbx_seq_one_letter_code
_entity_poly.pdbx_strand_id
1 'polypeptide(L)'
;SMMIFTRTKVQADKVFAAIDALGEYKAAVMHSDIGQKDRERALKGFREGDFEIIVATDLAARGIDVSGVTHVINYMVPEHSEDYVHRIGRTGRAQKEGDAFTLFAADELMNVASIERLIGQKIERRKLEGFNYKYTTALDNEDRARAILTGRKKKRRR
;
A
#
# COMPACT_ATOMS: atom_id res chain seq x y z
N SER A 1 -6.32 -14.42 -0.68
CA SER A 1 -6.78 -13.24 -1.41
C SER A 1 -6.03 -12.00 -0.94
N MET A 2 -5.62 -11.14 -1.88
CA MET A 2 -4.77 -9.98 -1.67
C MET A 2 -5.46 -8.71 -2.18
N MET A 3 -5.34 -7.62 -1.42
CA MET A 3 -5.83 -6.30 -1.84
C MET A 3 -4.67 -5.33 -1.98
N ILE A 4 -4.56 -4.68 -3.14
CA ILE A 4 -3.51 -3.71 -3.44
C ILE A 4 -4.12 -2.33 -3.56
N PHE A 5 -3.68 -1.40 -2.73
CA PHE A 5 -4.10 -0.01 -2.76
C PHE A 5 -3.12 0.87 -3.52
N THR A 6 -3.65 1.71 -4.39
CA THR A 6 -2.93 2.69 -5.19
C THR A 6 -3.51 4.09 -4.97
N ARG A 7 -2.71 5.14 -5.22
CA ARG A 7 -3.16 6.53 -5.06
C ARG A 7 -4.04 6.97 -6.22
N THR A 8 -3.72 6.53 -7.44
CA THR A 8 -4.37 7.02 -8.67
C THR A 8 -4.90 5.87 -9.53
N LYS A 9 -5.95 6.14 -10.30
CA LYS A 9 -6.50 5.17 -11.28
C LYS A 9 -5.47 4.70 -12.29
N VAL A 10 -4.62 5.61 -12.78
CA VAL A 10 -3.56 5.31 -13.74
C VAL A 10 -2.56 4.32 -13.17
N GLN A 11 -2.25 4.42 -11.87
CA GLN A 11 -1.39 3.44 -11.21
C GLN A 11 -2.10 2.12 -10.98
N ALA A 12 -3.39 2.14 -10.63
CA ALA A 12 -4.20 0.94 -10.50
C ALA A 12 -4.17 0.13 -11.81
N ASP A 13 -4.40 0.79 -12.95
CA ASP A 13 -4.35 0.17 -14.27
C ASP A 13 -2.97 -0.39 -14.61
N LYS A 14 -1.90 0.35 -14.32
CA LYS A 14 -0.52 -0.11 -14.56
C LYS A 14 -0.16 -1.33 -13.72
N VAL A 15 -0.52 -1.34 -12.45
CA VAL A 15 -0.28 -2.45 -11.53
C VAL A 15 -1.10 -3.66 -11.96
N PHE A 16 -2.38 -3.46 -12.31
CA PHE A 16 -3.24 -4.51 -12.84
C PHE A 16 -2.65 -5.12 -14.12
N ALA A 17 -2.28 -4.31 -15.11
CA ALA A 17 -1.69 -4.79 -16.36
C ALA A 17 -0.38 -5.54 -16.15
N ALA A 18 0.45 -5.11 -15.20
CA ALA A 18 1.68 -5.81 -14.85
C ALA A 18 1.42 -7.19 -14.24
N ILE A 19 0.41 -7.30 -13.35
CA ILE A 19 -0.01 -8.59 -12.78
C ILE A 19 -0.61 -9.50 -13.85
N ASP A 20 -1.50 -8.96 -14.68
CA ASP A 20 -2.17 -9.72 -15.75
C ASP A 20 -1.16 -10.27 -16.76
N ALA A 21 -0.14 -9.48 -17.12
CA ALA A 21 0.93 -9.90 -18.01
C ALA A 21 1.81 -11.05 -17.47
N LEU A 22 1.89 -11.22 -16.14
CA LEU A 22 2.57 -12.38 -15.55
C LEU A 22 1.77 -13.68 -15.78
N GLY A 23 0.44 -13.59 -15.89
CA GLY A 23 -0.44 -14.72 -16.17
C GLY A 23 -0.60 -15.73 -15.02
N GLU A 24 0.07 -15.51 -13.88
CA GLU A 24 0.06 -16.43 -12.73
C GLU A 24 -1.17 -16.25 -11.82
N TYR A 25 -1.73 -15.04 -11.75
CA TYR A 25 -2.80 -14.70 -10.81
C TYR A 25 -3.97 -14.01 -11.50
N LYS A 26 -5.18 -14.35 -11.08
CA LYS A 26 -6.38 -13.65 -11.55
C LYS A 26 -6.57 -12.36 -10.76
N ALA A 27 -6.50 -11.23 -11.45
CA ALA A 27 -6.67 -9.91 -10.85
C ALA A 27 -7.94 -9.21 -11.34
N ALA A 28 -8.40 -8.24 -10.55
CA ALA A 28 -9.39 -7.25 -10.96
C ALA A 28 -8.94 -5.84 -10.55
N VAL A 29 -9.42 -4.82 -11.25
CA VAL A 29 -9.13 -3.41 -10.96
C VAL A 29 -10.40 -2.65 -10.57
N MET A 30 -10.27 -1.71 -9.64
CA MET A 30 -11.39 -0.94 -9.11
C MET A 30 -11.01 0.51 -8.80
N HIS A 31 -11.44 1.45 -9.64
CA HIS A 31 -11.29 2.89 -9.47
C HIS A 31 -12.49 3.64 -10.04
N SER A 32 -12.46 4.98 -10.01
CA SER A 32 -13.58 5.87 -10.41
C SER A 32 -14.12 5.60 -11.82
N ASP A 33 -13.25 5.25 -12.75
CA ASP A 33 -13.64 5.04 -14.15
C ASP A 33 -14.23 3.64 -14.41
N ILE A 34 -14.17 2.72 -13.42
CA ILE A 34 -14.80 1.40 -13.53
C ILE A 34 -16.29 1.55 -13.23
N GLY A 35 -17.12 1.18 -14.20
CA GLY A 35 -18.58 1.23 -14.07
C GLY A 35 -19.09 0.37 -12.91
N GLN A 36 -20.19 0.78 -12.28
CA GLN A 36 -20.73 0.13 -11.08
C GLN A 36 -20.96 -1.38 -11.25
N LYS A 37 -21.47 -1.81 -12.42
CA LYS A 37 -21.68 -3.23 -12.74
C LYS A 37 -20.37 -4.03 -12.73
N ASP A 38 -19.31 -3.47 -13.28
CA ASP A 38 -17.99 -4.12 -13.28
C ASP A 38 -17.35 -4.12 -11.89
N ARG A 39 -17.56 -3.07 -11.10
CA ARG A 39 -17.16 -3.05 -9.68
C ARG A 39 -17.84 -4.18 -8.90
N GLU A 40 -19.14 -4.36 -9.07
CA GLU A 40 -19.90 -5.44 -8.42
C GLU A 40 -19.41 -6.81 -8.86
N ARG A 41 -19.13 -7.01 -10.15
CA ARG A 41 -18.56 -8.25 -10.68
C ARG A 41 -17.18 -8.54 -10.10
N ALA A 42 -16.30 -7.54 -10.06
CA ALA A 42 -14.96 -7.66 -9.48
C ALA A 42 -15.03 -8.05 -7.99
N LEU A 43 -15.91 -7.39 -7.23
CA LEU A 43 -16.09 -7.68 -5.80
C LEU A 43 -16.69 -9.04 -5.53
N LYS A 44 -17.69 -9.44 -6.33
CA LYS A 44 -18.29 -10.77 -6.25
C LYS A 44 -17.24 -11.84 -6.52
N GLY A 45 -16.54 -11.75 -7.66
CA GLY A 45 -15.50 -12.70 -8.02
C GLY A 45 -14.35 -12.74 -7.00
N PHE A 46 -13.98 -11.60 -6.41
CA PHE A 46 -12.96 -11.56 -5.36
C PHE A 46 -13.42 -12.27 -4.06
N ARG A 47 -14.70 -12.15 -3.68
CA ARG A 47 -15.26 -12.87 -2.53
C ARG A 47 -15.42 -14.37 -2.78
N GLU A 48 -15.75 -14.75 -4.01
CA GLU A 48 -15.94 -16.14 -4.43
C GLU A 48 -14.61 -16.86 -4.72
N GLY A 49 -13.50 -16.11 -4.84
CA GLY A 49 -12.17 -16.65 -5.10
C GLY A 49 -11.81 -16.73 -6.59
N ASP A 50 -12.67 -16.23 -7.48
CA ASP A 50 -12.39 -16.12 -8.92
C ASP A 50 -11.28 -15.10 -9.22
N PHE A 51 -11.20 -14.04 -8.41
CA PHE A 51 -10.08 -13.10 -8.42
C PHE A 51 -9.30 -13.24 -7.11
N GLU A 52 -8.00 -13.51 -7.24
CA GLU A 52 -7.10 -13.65 -6.10
C GLU A 52 -6.59 -12.29 -5.63
N ILE A 53 -6.53 -11.33 -6.55
CA ILE A 53 -5.99 -9.99 -6.34
C ILE A 53 -7.02 -8.95 -6.76
N ILE A 54 -7.22 -7.92 -5.93
CA ILE A 54 -7.94 -6.72 -6.35
C ILE A 54 -7.06 -5.48 -6.18
N VAL A 55 -6.89 -4.72 -7.26
CA VAL A 55 -6.13 -3.46 -7.28
C VAL A 55 -7.13 -2.31 -7.22
N ALA A 56 -7.03 -1.44 -6.21
CA ALA A 56 -8.03 -0.40 -5.99
C ALA A 56 -7.42 0.94 -5.59
N THR A 57 -8.20 2.02 -5.78
CA THR A 57 -7.95 3.31 -5.10
C THR A 57 -8.80 3.42 -3.83
N ASP A 58 -8.40 4.28 -2.89
CA ASP A 58 -9.15 4.47 -1.63
C ASP A 58 -10.60 4.86 -1.84
N LEU A 59 -10.84 5.79 -2.77
CA LEU A 59 -12.19 6.25 -3.09
C LEU A 59 -13.06 5.10 -3.61
N ALA A 60 -12.49 4.24 -4.44
CA ALA A 60 -13.19 3.07 -4.95
C ALA A 60 -13.39 1.99 -3.88
N ALA A 61 -12.54 1.92 -2.86
CA ALA A 61 -12.62 0.94 -1.78
C ALA A 61 -13.50 1.38 -0.60
N ARG A 62 -13.81 2.69 -0.47
CA ARG A 62 -14.69 3.21 0.58
C ARG A 62 -16.12 2.70 0.38
N GLY A 63 -16.76 2.28 1.48
CA GLY A 63 -18.11 1.70 1.47
C GLY A 63 -18.18 0.26 0.98
N ILE A 64 -17.04 -0.37 0.68
CA ILE A 64 -16.99 -1.78 0.30
C ILE A 64 -16.70 -2.63 1.54
N ASP A 65 -17.62 -3.55 1.84
CA ASP A 65 -17.39 -4.59 2.83
C ASP A 65 -16.64 -5.76 2.18
N VAL A 66 -15.34 -5.55 2.01
CA VAL A 66 -14.36 -6.61 1.75
C VAL A 66 -13.48 -6.65 2.98
N SER A 67 -13.64 -7.69 3.77
CA SER A 67 -12.92 -7.94 5.01
C SER A 67 -12.46 -9.40 5.05
N GLY A 68 -11.45 -9.69 5.86
CA GLY A 68 -10.88 -11.03 5.96
C GLY A 68 -9.99 -11.42 4.78
N VAL A 69 -9.40 -10.43 4.08
CA VAL A 69 -8.32 -10.71 3.13
C VAL A 69 -7.08 -11.15 3.88
N THR A 70 -6.26 -12.01 3.26
CA THR A 70 -5.02 -12.51 3.88
C THR A 70 -3.91 -11.47 3.86
N HIS A 71 -3.90 -10.61 2.82
CA HIS A 71 -2.82 -9.68 2.57
C HIS A 71 -3.35 -8.33 2.10
N VAL A 72 -2.78 -7.25 2.63
CA VAL A 72 -3.00 -5.88 2.17
C VAL A 72 -1.66 -5.28 1.74
N ILE A 73 -1.60 -4.76 0.52
CA ILE A 73 -0.42 -4.08 -0.01
C ILE A 73 -0.76 -2.61 -0.25
N ASN A 74 -0.05 -1.71 0.42
CA ASN A 74 -0.02 -0.31 0.05
C ASN A 74 1.08 -0.13 -1.00
N TYR A 75 0.70 -0.01 -2.28
CA TYR A 75 1.66 0.22 -3.36
C TYR A 75 2.36 1.58 -3.24
N MET A 76 1.71 2.53 -2.56
CA MET A 76 2.28 3.80 -2.12
C MET A 76 1.79 4.12 -0.72
N VAL A 77 2.56 4.92 0.00
CA VAL A 77 2.20 5.38 1.34
C VAL A 77 0.94 6.25 1.26
N PRO A 78 -0.09 5.99 2.08
CA PRO A 78 -1.24 6.88 2.21
C PRO A 78 -0.81 8.30 2.59
N GLU A 79 -1.43 9.32 1.98
CA GLU A 79 -1.16 10.73 2.32
C GLU A 79 -1.80 11.11 3.67
N HIS A 80 -2.90 10.46 4.02
CA HIS A 80 -3.56 10.57 5.31
C HIS A 80 -3.30 9.31 6.14
N SER A 81 -2.85 9.49 7.38
CA SER A 81 -2.51 8.40 8.27
C SER A 81 -3.70 7.49 8.62
N GLU A 82 -4.91 8.05 8.64
CA GLU A 82 -6.15 7.34 8.92
C GLU A 82 -6.49 6.34 7.81
N ASP A 83 -6.17 6.67 6.56
CA ASP A 83 -6.35 5.75 5.42
C ASP A 83 -5.47 4.51 5.57
N TYR A 84 -4.27 4.61 6.16
CA TYR A 84 -3.46 3.44 6.49
C TYR A 84 -4.23 2.44 7.37
N VAL A 85 -4.84 2.93 8.45
CA VAL A 85 -5.63 2.11 9.39
C VAL A 85 -6.85 1.49 8.69
N HIS A 86 -7.55 2.27 7.85
CA HIS A 86 -8.69 1.76 7.08
C HIS A 86 -8.34 0.68 6.06
N ARG A 87 -7.16 0.80 5.44
CA ARG A 87 -6.64 -0.17 4.46
C ARG A 87 -6.20 -1.45 5.15
N ILE A 88 -5.37 -1.37 6.19
CA ILE A 88 -4.90 -2.59 6.88
C ILE A 88 -6.03 -3.27 7.66
N GLY A 89 -7.06 -2.52 8.07
CA GLY A 89 -8.26 -3.06 8.69
C GLY A 89 -9.08 -3.99 7.79
N ARG A 90 -8.66 -4.24 6.54
CA ARG A 90 -9.21 -5.26 5.64
C ARG A 90 -8.70 -6.66 5.94
N THR A 91 -7.52 -6.77 6.56
CA THR A 91 -6.94 -8.02 7.04
C THR A 91 -7.12 -8.15 8.57
N GLY A 92 -6.76 -9.30 9.15
CA GLY A 92 -6.59 -9.44 10.60
C GLY A 92 -7.88 -9.40 11.45
N ARG A 93 -9.07 -9.60 10.86
CA ARG A 93 -10.36 -9.56 11.59
C ARG A 93 -10.81 -10.95 12.06
N ALA A 94 -11.62 -10.98 13.12
CA ALA A 94 -12.25 -12.20 13.66
C ALA A 94 -11.25 -13.33 14.02
N GLN A 95 -10.22 -12.99 14.79
CA GLN A 95 -9.14 -13.90 15.23
C GLN A 95 -8.29 -14.53 14.11
N LYS A 96 -8.43 -14.05 12.87
CA LYS A 96 -7.54 -14.45 11.79
C LYS A 96 -6.33 -13.52 11.77
N GLU A 97 -5.17 -14.09 11.48
CA GLU A 97 -3.97 -13.33 11.18
C GLU A 97 -3.99 -12.88 9.71
N GLY A 98 -3.23 -11.84 9.42
CA GLY A 98 -2.88 -11.50 8.05
C GLY A 98 -1.97 -10.29 7.98
N ASP A 99 -1.36 -10.13 6.82
CA ASP A 99 -0.19 -9.28 6.67
C ASP A 99 -0.51 -7.99 5.93
N ALA A 100 0.17 -6.92 6.33
CA ALA A 100 0.11 -5.63 5.67
C ALA A 100 1.52 -5.16 5.30
N PHE A 101 1.76 -4.94 4.01
CA PHE A 101 3.02 -4.42 3.49
C PHE A 101 2.82 -3.04 2.89
N THR A 102 3.76 -2.14 3.14
CA THR A 102 3.76 -0.80 2.54
C THR A 102 5.05 -0.60 1.76
N LEU A 103 4.90 -0.38 0.46
CA LEU A 103 5.99 0.09 -0.38
C LEU A 103 6.08 1.61 -0.21
N PHE A 104 7.30 2.12 -0.07
CA PHE A 104 7.52 3.56 0.04
C PHE A 104 8.79 3.99 -0.67
N ALA A 105 8.74 5.20 -1.22
CA ALA A 105 9.89 5.91 -1.76
C ALA A 105 10.40 6.98 -0.77
N ALA A 106 11.60 7.50 -1.03
CA ALA A 106 12.28 8.43 -0.12
C ALA A 106 11.49 9.73 0.14
N ASP A 107 10.75 10.20 -0.86
CA ASP A 107 9.87 11.37 -0.80
C ASP A 107 8.62 11.15 0.07
N GLU A 108 8.27 9.90 0.39
CA GLU A 108 7.09 9.55 1.20
C GLU A 108 7.43 9.39 2.70
N LEU A 109 8.67 9.63 3.12
CA LEU A 109 9.12 9.45 4.50
C LEU A 109 8.33 10.28 5.52
N MET A 110 7.84 11.45 5.12
CA MET A 110 6.98 12.27 6.00
C MET A 110 5.63 11.59 6.25
N ASN A 111 5.05 10.96 5.22
CA ASN A 111 3.79 10.23 5.34
C ASN A 111 3.97 8.99 6.22
N VAL A 112 5.09 8.25 6.05
CA VAL A 112 5.44 7.13 6.93
C VAL A 112 5.55 7.59 8.38
N ALA A 113 6.25 8.70 8.65
CA ALA A 113 6.38 9.23 9.99
C ALA A 113 5.03 9.65 10.61
N SER A 114 4.11 10.19 9.82
CA SER A 114 2.74 10.51 10.27
C SER A 114 1.95 9.25 10.64
N ILE A 115 2.08 8.19 9.84
CA ILE A 115 1.45 6.89 10.13
C ILE A 115 2.01 6.30 11.43
N GLU A 116 3.34 6.22 11.57
CA GLU A 116 4.00 5.71 12.78
C GLU A 116 3.58 6.47 14.04
N ARG A 117 3.42 7.80 13.92
CA ARG A 117 2.92 8.65 15.00
C ARG A 117 1.47 8.30 15.36
N LEU A 118 0.61 8.08 14.37
CA LEU A 118 -0.79 7.71 14.59
C LEU A 118 -0.91 6.35 15.28
N ILE A 119 -0.16 5.34 14.81
CA ILE A 119 -0.21 3.98 15.36
C ILE A 119 0.62 3.81 16.64
N GLY A 120 1.41 4.81 17.02
CA GLY A 120 2.22 4.80 18.25
C GLY A 120 3.44 3.87 18.21
N GLN A 121 3.80 3.33 17.05
CA GLN A 121 4.92 2.40 16.89
C GLN A 121 5.62 2.58 15.54
N LYS A 122 6.89 2.16 15.48
CA LYS A 122 7.68 2.14 14.25
C LYS A 122 7.30 0.96 13.39
N ILE A 123 7.25 1.17 12.07
CA ILE A 123 7.01 0.08 11.11
C ILE A 123 8.37 -0.53 10.77
N GLU A 124 8.46 -1.86 10.85
CA GLU A 124 9.67 -2.59 10.46
C GLU A 124 10.00 -2.31 8.99
N ARG A 125 11.26 -1.96 8.72
CA ARG A 125 11.73 -1.71 7.36
C ARG A 125 12.50 -2.92 6.86
N ARG A 126 12.05 -3.49 5.75
CA ARG A 126 12.71 -4.60 5.08
C ARG A 126 13.22 -4.17 3.71
N LYS A 127 14.39 -4.69 3.33
CA LYS A 127 14.91 -4.67 1.96
C LYS A 127 14.86 -6.08 1.42
N LEU A 128 14.56 -6.21 0.14
CA LEU A 128 14.62 -7.48 -0.58
C LEU A 128 16.07 -7.74 -0.99
N GLU A 129 16.53 -8.96 -0.71
CA GLU A 129 17.84 -9.41 -1.16
C GLU A 129 17.89 -9.40 -2.69
N GLY A 130 19.03 -8.96 -3.25
CA GLY A 130 19.22 -8.90 -4.70
C GLY A 130 18.44 -7.79 -5.44
N PHE A 131 17.60 -7.00 -4.77
CA PHE A 131 16.89 -5.90 -5.42
C PHE A 131 17.77 -4.66 -5.57
N ASN A 132 17.86 -4.12 -6.78
CA ASN A 132 18.70 -2.95 -7.08
C ASN A 132 18.00 -1.63 -6.68
N TYR A 133 18.14 -1.24 -5.43
CA TYR A 133 17.64 0.02 -4.90
C TYR A 133 18.50 1.21 -5.34
N LYS A 134 17.96 2.10 -6.18
CA LYS A 134 18.68 3.31 -6.65
C LYS A 134 18.82 4.42 -5.59
N TYR A 135 17.95 4.46 -4.57
CA TYR A 135 17.88 5.55 -3.56
C TYR A 135 17.87 5.02 -2.12
N THR A 136 18.90 4.27 -1.72
CA THR A 136 18.98 3.59 -0.40
C THR A 136 19.30 4.47 0.79
N THR A 137 19.97 5.61 0.60
CA THR A 137 20.50 6.42 1.72
C THR A 137 19.42 6.91 2.68
N ALA A 138 18.18 7.07 2.20
CA ALA A 138 17.03 7.46 3.00
C ALA A 138 16.51 6.32 3.91
N LEU A 139 16.81 5.06 3.57
CA LEU A 139 16.41 3.87 4.30
C LEU A 139 17.43 3.49 5.39
N ASP A 140 18.69 3.87 5.21
CA ASP A 140 19.81 3.45 6.07
C ASP A 140 19.95 4.29 7.35
N ASN A 141 19.29 5.45 7.44
CA ASN A 141 19.29 6.29 8.65
C ASN A 141 18.16 7.35 8.61
N GLU A 142 17.14 7.24 9.47
CA GLU A 142 16.04 8.21 9.56
C GLU A 142 16.54 9.65 9.72
N ASP A 143 17.56 9.83 10.57
CA ASP A 143 18.14 11.13 10.86
C ASP A 143 18.83 11.74 9.63
N ARG A 144 19.53 10.93 8.83
CA ARG A 144 20.16 11.39 7.59
C ARG A 144 19.11 11.65 6.51
N ALA A 145 18.11 10.78 6.40
CA ALA A 145 17.03 10.94 5.43
C ALA A 145 16.25 12.23 5.68
N ARG A 146 15.86 12.48 6.94
CA ARG A 146 15.23 13.74 7.35
C ARG A 146 16.14 14.94 7.13
N ALA A 147 17.44 14.84 7.41
CA ALA A 147 18.37 15.95 7.18
C ALA A 147 18.53 16.30 5.69
N ILE A 148 18.52 15.29 4.81
CA ILE A 148 18.57 15.46 3.34
C ILE A 148 17.27 16.10 2.84
N LEU A 149 16.10 15.58 3.26
CA LEU A 149 14.79 16.07 2.82
C LEU A 149 14.43 17.46 3.34
N THR A 150 14.85 17.81 4.56
CA THR A 150 14.52 19.10 5.19
C THR A 150 15.59 20.18 4.97
N GLY A 151 16.70 19.86 4.29
CA GLY A 151 17.82 20.78 4.09
C GLY A 151 18.55 21.23 5.38
N ARG A 152 18.19 20.68 6.54
CA ARG A 152 18.78 21.06 7.84
C ARG A 152 20.11 20.35 8.05
N LYS A 153 21.23 21.05 7.83
CA LYS A 153 22.56 20.59 8.26
C LYS A 153 22.58 20.39 9.78
N LYS A 154 22.97 19.19 10.22
CA LYS A 154 23.21 18.86 11.64
C LYS A 154 24.27 19.84 12.18
N LYS A 155 23.87 20.76 13.07
CA LYS A 155 24.81 21.61 13.81
C LYS A 155 25.68 20.65 14.64
N ARG A 156 26.97 20.50 14.29
CA ARG A 156 27.94 19.74 15.11
C ARG A 156 27.96 20.43 16.48
N ARG A 157 27.43 19.76 17.50
CA ARG A 157 27.70 20.13 18.90
C ARG A 157 29.20 19.94 19.10
N ARG A 158 29.88 21.04 19.43
CA ARG A 158 31.24 21.03 19.97
C ARG A 158 31.19 20.58 21.41
#